data_AF-A0A1N6GWZ6-F1
#
_entry.id   AF-A0A1N6GWZ6-F1
#
_cell.length_a   1.000
_cell.length_b   1.000
_cell.length_c   1.000
_cell.angle_alpha   90.00
_cell.angle_beta   90.00
_cell.angle_gamma   90.00
#
_symmetry.space_group_name_H-M   'P 1'
#
loop_
_entity.id
_entity.type
_entity.pdbx_description
1 polymer ?
#
loop_
_entity_poly.entity_id
_entity_poly.type
_entity_poly.pdbx_seq_one_letter_code
_entity_poly.pdbx_strand_id
1 'polypeptide(L)' 'MSDNHRFLKRNVKVRTFFTELEKKNPQWRISALEKETADHFFISERTVRAIIKGTGIYSSET' A
#
# COMPACT_ATOMS: atom_id res chain seq x y z
N MET A 1 22.71 -4.25 5.91
CA MET A 1 21.40 -4.42 6.59
C MET A 1 20.66 -3.07 6.72
N SER A 2 20.48 -2.28 5.64
CA SER A 2 19.89 -0.92 5.73
C SER A 2 18.66 -0.74 4.82
N ASP A 3 18.66 -1.34 3.64
CA ASP A 3 17.60 -1.09 2.63
C ASP A 3 16.25 -1.71 2.99
N ASN A 4 16.27 -2.84 3.71
CA ASN A 4 15.05 -3.55 4.10
C ASN A 4 14.18 -2.71 5.05
N HIS A 5 14.78 -1.89 5.90
CA HIS A 5 14.04 -1.15 6.92
C HIS A 5 13.25 0.03 6.33
N ARG A 6 13.80 0.72 5.31
CA ARG A 6 13.09 1.79 4.59
C ARG A 6 11.93 1.23 3.76
N PHE A 7 12.17 0.10 3.10
CA PHE A 7 11.15 -0.63 2.33
C PHE A 7 9.98 -1.07 3.21
N LEU A 8 10.25 -1.71 4.36
CA LEU A 8 9.21 -2.13 5.30
C LEU A 8 8.43 -0.95 5.88
N LYS A 9 9.12 0.15 6.26
CA LYS A 9 8.46 1.37 6.73
C LYS A 9 7.52 1.98 5.70
N ARG A 10 7.91 2.03 4.41
CA ARG A 10 7.04 2.50 3.34
C ARG A 10 5.81 1.60 3.21
N ASN A 11 5.98 0.28 3.22
CA ASN A 11 4.88 -0.67 3.06
C ASN A 11 3.85 -0.53 4.20
N VAL A 12 4.30 -0.33 5.44
CA VAL A 12 3.40 -0.02 6.57
C VAL A 12 2.63 1.27 6.32
N LYS A 13 3.32 2.35 5.91
CA LYS A 13 2.66 3.63 5.58
C LYS A 13 1.64 3.50 4.46
N VAL A 14 1.94 2.73 3.41
CA VAL A 14 1.01 2.46 2.30
C VAL A 14 -0.24 1.75 2.82
N ARG A 15 -0.10 0.72 3.67
CA ARG A 15 -1.25 0.02 4.28
C ARG A 15 -2.10 0.97 5.12
N THR A 16 -1.48 1.74 6.01
CA THR A 16 -2.19 2.68 6.88
C THR A 16 -2.96 3.72 6.04
N PHE A 17 -2.30 4.34 5.06
CA PHE A 17 -2.92 5.34 4.20
C PHE A 17 -4.11 4.77 3.41
N PHE A 18 -3.93 3.59 2.80
CA PHE A 18 -5.00 2.93 2.04
C PHE A 18 -6.22 2.66 2.92
N THR A 19 -6.03 2.11 4.12
CA THR A 19 -7.12 1.83 5.07
C THR A 19 -7.81 3.11 5.55
N GLU A 20 -7.07 4.19 5.80
CA GLU A 20 -7.67 5.49 6.15
C GLU A 20 -8.47 6.08 4.99
N LEU A 21 -7.96 5.94 3.77
CA LEU A 21 -8.63 6.43 2.57
C LEU A 21 -9.93 5.65 2.29
N GLU A 22 -9.90 4.33 2.46
CA GLU A 22 -11.07 3.46 2.36
C GLU A 22 -12.14 3.82 3.41
N LYS A 23 -11.73 4.05 4.66
CA LYS A 23 -12.64 4.50 5.74
C LYS A 23 -13.28 5.86 5.45
N LYS A 24 -12.51 6.80 4.87
CA LYS A 24 -13.00 8.13 4.50
C LYS A 24 -13.92 8.10 3.28
N ASN A 25 -13.72 7.13 2.38
CA ASN A 25 -14.42 7.04 1.10
C ASN A 25 -14.97 5.62 0.85
N PRO A 26 -15.92 5.13 1.67
CA PRO A 26 -16.42 3.75 1.59
C PRO A 26 -17.12 3.40 0.27
N GLN A 27 -17.55 4.40 -0.49
CA GLN A 27 -18.20 4.25 -1.80
C GLN A 27 -17.21 4.19 -2.98
N TRP A 28 -15.92 4.45 -2.74
CA TRP A 28 -14.92 4.39 -3.80
C TRP A 28 -14.61 2.95 -4.19
N ARG A 29 -14.37 2.74 -5.49
CA ARG A 29 -13.88 1.45 -5.98
C ARG A 29 -12.46 1.23 -5.50
N ILE A 30 -12.10 -0.03 -5.25
CA ILE A 30 -10.73 -0.42 -4.87
C ILE A 30 -9.68 0.14 -5.84
N SER A 31 -9.94 0.14 -7.15
CA SER A 31 -9.01 0.70 -8.14
C SER A 31 -8.78 2.21 -7.98
N ALA A 32 -9.78 2.96 -7.52
CA ALA A 32 -9.62 4.40 -7.24
C ALA A 32 -8.77 4.61 -5.97
N LEU A 33 -8.99 3.79 -4.94
CA LEU A 33 -8.18 3.81 -3.72
C LEU A 33 -6.71 3.41 -4.01
N GLU A 34 -6.50 2.41 -4.86
CA GLU A 34 -5.17 1.97 -5.29
C GLU A 34 -4.44 3.07 -6.06
N LYS A 35 -5.14 3.76 -6.98
CA LYS A 35 -4.60 4.88 -7.75
C LYS A 35 -4.21 6.07 -6.86
N GLU A 36 -5.11 6.53 -6.01
CA GLU A 36 -4.83 7.65 -5.10
C GLU A 36 -3.64 7.34 -4.17
N THR A 37 -3.58 6.11 -3.66
CA THR A 37 -2.45 5.65 -2.84
C THR A 37 -1.16 5.58 -3.66
N ALA A 38 -1.23 5.11 -4.90
CA ALA A 38 -0.08 5.03 -5.80
C ALA A 38 0.50 6.43 -6.10
N ASP A 39 -0.37 7.39 -6.39
CA ASP A 39 -0.01 8.78 -6.66
C ASP A 39 0.61 9.44 -5.41
N HIS A 40 0.08 9.18 -4.22
CA HIS A 40 0.62 9.72 -2.95
C HIS A 40 2.05 9.20 -2.63
N PHE A 41 2.34 7.94 -2.94
CA PHE A 41 3.63 7.30 -2.61
C PHE A 41 4.60 7.19 -3.80
N PHE A 42 4.23 7.72 -4.97
CA PHE A 42 5.03 7.64 -6.21
C PHE A 42 5.43 6.20 -6.57
N ILE A 43 4.49 5.27 -6.46
CA ILE A 43 4.65 3.85 -6.82
C ILE A 43 3.54 3.41 -7.77
N SER A 44 3.65 2.23 -8.38
CA SER A 44 2.58 1.74 -9.24
C SER A 44 1.37 1.22 -8.44
N GLU A 45 0.17 1.33 -9.01
CA GLU A 45 -1.06 0.70 -8.47
C GLU A 45 -0.86 -0.80 -8.21
N ARG A 46 -0.14 -1.49 -9.10
CA ARG A 46 0.21 -2.90 -8.93
C ARG A 46 1.06 -3.14 -7.68
N THR A 47 1.98 -2.23 -7.37
CA THR A 47 2.81 -2.28 -6.16
C THR A 47 1.95 -2.06 -4.91
N VAL A 48 1.04 -1.08 -4.93
CA VAL A 48 0.08 -0.87 -3.83
C VAL A 48 -0.72 -2.14 -3.60
N ARG A 49 -1.32 -2.70 -4.65
CA ARG A 49 -2.10 -3.95 -4.58
C ARG A 49 -1.30 -5.10 -3.97
N ALA A 50 -0.03 -5.27 -4.37
CA ALA A 50 0.84 -6.30 -3.81
C ALA A 50 1.15 -6.07 -2.33
N ILE A 51 1.35 -4.81 -1.92
CA ILE A 51 1.55 -4.42 -0.52
C ILE A 51 0.31 -4.73 0.33
N ILE A 52 -0.88 -4.37 -0.16
CA ILE A 52 -2.15 -4.59 0.54
C ILE A 52 -2.47 -6.09 0.63
N LYS A 53 -2.33 -6.84 -0.47
CA LYS A 53 -2.58 -8.28 -0.50
C LYS A 53 -1.50 -9.12 0.19
N GLY A 54 -0.35 -8.53 0.53
CA GLY A 54 0.77 -9.24 1.14
C GLY A 54 1.36 -10.33 0.25
N THR A 55 1.43 -10.10 -1.07
CA THR A 55 1.95 -11.08 -2.03
C THR A 55 3.42 -10.86 -2.38
N GLY A 56 4.13 -11.94 -2.74
CA GLY A 56 5.55 -11.87 -3.09
C GLY A 56 6.43 -11.32 -1.96
N ILE A 57 7.37 -10.42 -2.30
CA ILE A 57 8.28 -9.78 -1.33
C ILE A 57 7.60 -8.84 -0.33
N TYR A 58 6.28 -8.66 -0.44
CA TYR A 58 5.46 -7.81 0.45
C TYR A 58 4.68 -8.63 1.47
N SER A 59 4.82 -9.96 1.43
CA SER A 59 4.34 -10.81 2.50
C SER A 59 5.14 -10.49 3.76
N SER A 60 4.48 -9.95 4.77
CA SER A 60 5.03 -10.03 6.12
C SER A 60 4.89 -11.49 6.51
N GLU A 61 6.00 -12.25 6.48
CA GLU A 61 6.04 -13.55 7.14
C GLU A 61 5.39 -13.39 8.53
N THR A 62 4.43 -14.28 8.77
CA THR A 62 3.56 -14.48 9.94
C THR A 62 4.00 -13.84 11.26
#